data_AF-A0A2R4XIC7-F1
#
_entry.id   AF-A0A2R4XIC7-F1
#
_cell.length_a   1.000
_cell.length_b   1.000
_cell.length_c   1.000
_cell.angle_alpha   90.00
_cell.angle_beta   90.00
_cell.angle_gamma   90.00
#
_symmetry.space_group_name_H-M   'P 1'
#
loop_
_entity.id
_entity.type
_entity.pdbx_description
1 polymer ?
#
loop_
_entity_poly.entity_id
_entity_poly.type
_entity_poly.pdbx_seq_one_letter_code
_entity_poly.pdbx_strand_id
1 'polypeptide(L)' 'MAILNAIATILAMVLFFGIVWWAFSARRKKDNEQAANLPFDLPDEATQAKQTKDDEVKKP' A
#
# COMPACT_ATOMS: atom_id res chain seq x y z
N MET A 1 30.18 2.14 -28.45
CA MET A 1 28.87 1.52 -28.12
C MET A 1 28.80 0.89 -26.71
N ALA A 2 29.89 0.34 -26.15
CA ALA A 2 29.84 -0.29 -24.82
C ALA A 2 29.67 0.68 -23.64
N ILE A 3 30.26 1.88 -23.72
CA ILE A 3 30.27 2.86 -22.62
C ILE A 3 28.86 3.42 -22.33
N LEU A 4 28.05 3.66 -23.37
CA LEU A 4 26.68 4.17 -23.22
C LEU A 4 25.77 3.17 -22.50
N ASN A 5 25.88 1.88 -22.84
CA ASN A 5 25.13 0.82 -22.17
C ASN A 5 25.54 0.70 -20.70
N ALA A 6 26.84 0.76 -20.40
CA ALA A 6 27.33 0.72 -19.02
C ALA A 6 26.80 1.90 -18.17
N ILE A 7 26.81 3.11 -18.73
CA ILE A 7 26.26 4.29 -18.04
C ILE A 7 24.75 4.12 -17.81
N ALA A 8 24.00 3.67 -18.82
CA ALA A 8 22.56 3.45 -18.68
C ALA A 8 22.24 2.43 -17.58
N THR A 9 22.99 1.32 -17.49
CA THR A 9 22.83 0.32 -16.44
C THR A 9 23.11 0.90 -15.05
N ILE A 10 24.18 1.70 -14.91
CA ILE A 10 24.52 2.33 -13.62
C ILE A 10 23.42 3.33 -13.22
N LEU A 11 22.93 4.14 -14.15
CA LEU A 11 21.86 5.10 -13.86
C LEU A 11 20.56 4.39 -13.47
N ALA A 12 20.19 3.32 -14.16
CA ALA A 12 19.04 2.50 -13.80
C ALA A 12 19.20 1.88 -12.41
N MET A 13 20.40 1.40 -12.07
CA MET A 13 20.70 0.83 -10.76
C MET A 13 20.62 1.88 -9.64
N VAL A 14 21.17 3.07 -9.85
CA VAL A 14 21.07 4.19 -8.89
C VAL A 14 19.61 4.63 -8.71
N LEU A 15 18.86 4.76 -9.82
CA LEU A 15 17.44 5.10 -9.76
C LEU A 15 16.63 4.06 -8.99
N PHE A 16 16.89 2.77 -9.23
CA PHE A 16 16.23 1.68 -8.51
C PHE A 16 16.49 1.78 -6.99
N PHE A 17 17.75 1.89 -6.57
CA PHE A 17 18.07 2.05 -5.15
C PHE A 17 17.51 3.34 -4.56
N GLY A 18 17.48 4.43 -5.33
CA GLY A 18 16.87 5.69 -4.92
C GLY A 18 15.38 5.55 -4.62
N ILE A 19 14.64 4.85 -5.50
CA ILE A 19 13.20 4.58 -5.30
C ILE A 19 12.98 3.67 -4.10
N VAL A 20 13.77 2.60 -3.96
CA VAL A 20 13.70 1.68 -2.82
C VAL A 20 13.92 2.43 -1.51
N TRP A 21 14.99 3.21 -1.40
CA TRP A 21 15.27 4.02 -0.22
C TRP A 21 14.14 5.00 0.10
N TRP A 22 13.62 5.68 -0.92
CA TRP A 22 12.50 6.61 -0.74
C TRP A 22 11.21 5.91 -0.30
N ALA A 23 10.92 4.73 -0.82
CA ALA A 23 9.75 3.94 -0.44
C ALA A 23 9.80 3.46 1.02
N PHE A 24 10.99 3.15 1.54
CA PHE A 24 11.22 2.79 2.94
C PHE A 24 11.41 4.02 3.86
N SER A 25 11.39 5.24 3.33
CA SER A 25 11.49 6.46 4.13
C SER A 25 10.29 6.61 5.06
N ALA A 26 10.54 7.10 6.28
CA ALA A 26 9.55 7.34 7.32
C ALA A 26 8.35 8.19 6.85
N ARG A 27 8.52 9.02 5.81
CA ARG A 27 7.43 9.82 5.23
C ARG A 27 6.41 9.01 4.42
N ARG A 28 6.79 7.91 3.76
CA ARG A 28 5.91 7.13 2.87
C ARG A 28 5.44 5.79 3.45
N LYS A 29 6.04 5.36 4.57
CA LYS A 29 5.67 4.14 5.30
C LYS A 29 4.17 4.08 5.62
N LYS A 30 3.58 5.17 6.14
CA LYS A 30 2.16 5.22 6.54
C LYS A 30 1.20 5.02 5.36
N ASP A 31 1.43 5.74 4.26
CA ASP A 31 0.57 5.65 3.07
C ASP A 31 0.64 4.24 2.45
N ASN A 32 1.84 3.64 2.43
CA ASN A 32 2.04 2.30 1.89
C ASN A 32 1.40 1.22 2.77
N GLU A 33 1.48 1.34 4.10
CA GLU A 33 0.82 0.42 5.03
C GLU A 33 -0.70 0.47 4.90
N GLN A 34 -1.26 1.68 4.76
CA GLN A 34 -2.71 1.85 4.55
C GLN A 34 -3.16 1.28 3.21
N ALA A 35 -2.43 1.56 2.12
CA ALA A 35 -2.74 1.01 0.80
C ALA A 35 -2.65 -0.52 0.75
N ALA A 36 -1.69 -1.11 1.47
CA ALA A 36 -1.54 -2.57 1.58
C ALA A 36 -2.70 -3.24 2.33
N ASN A 37 -3.29 -2.53 3.30
CA ASN A 37 -4.45 -3.02 4.05
C ASN A 37 -5.78 -2.79 3.34
N LEU A 38 -5.83 -1.99 2.27
CA LEU A 38 -7.07 -1.70 1.55
C LEU A 38 -7.89 -2.93 1.08
N PRO A 39 -7.31 -4.03 0.55
CA PRO A 39 -8.07 -5.23 0.22
C PRO A 39 -8.52 -6.05 1.45
N PHE A 40 -8.00 -5.73 2.63
CA PHE A 40 -8.30 -6.39 3.90
C PHE A 40 -9.13 -5.52 4.85
N ASP A 41 -9.30 -4.23 4.54
CA ASP A 41 -10.14 -3.27 5.29
C ASP A 41 -11.63 -3.45 4.97
N LEU A 42 -12.00 -4.60 4.40
CA LEU A 42 -13.38 -4.99 4.27
C LEU A 42 -13.92 -5.23 5.69
N PRO A 43 -15.09 -4.68 6.04
CA PRO A 43 -15.68 -4.92 7.34
C PRO A 43 -15.84 -6.43 7.52
N ASP A 44 -15.20 -6.99 8.56
CA ASP A 44 -15.34 -8.39 8.93
C ASP A 44 -16.83 -8.76 8.87
N GLU A 45 -17.17 -9.87 8.22
CA GLU A 45 -18.55 -10.38 8.09
C GLU A 45 -19.27 -10.42 9.46
N ALA A 46 -18.51 -10.64 10.54
CA ALA A 46 -19.00 -10.61 11.92
C ALA A 46 -19.43 -9.21 12.41
N THR A 47 -18.79 -8.14 11.92
CA THR A 47 -19.09 -6.73 12.24
C THR A 47 -20.32 -6.25 11.46
N GLN A 48 -20.46 -6.66 10.20
CA GLN A 48 -21.65 -6.36 9.39
C GLN A 48 -22.90 -7.06 9.94
N ALA A 49 -22.78 -8.33 10.37
CA ALA A 49 -23.89 -9.08 10.97
C ALA A 49 -24.39 -8.49 12.31
N LYS A 50 -23.55 -7.72 13.03
CA LYS A 50 -23.98 -6.98 14.23
C LYS A 50 -24.72 -5.70 13.87
N GLN A 51 -24.19 -4.91 12.94
CA GLN A 51 -24.84 -3.66 12.50
C GLN A 51 -26.21 -3.91 11.88
N THR A 52 -26.35 -4.91 11.00
CA THR A 52 -27.66 -5.26 10.42
C THR A 52 -28.67 -5.70 11.49
N LYS A 53 -28.24 -6.42 12.53
CA LYS A 53 -29.14 -6.84 13.62
C LYS A 53 -29.53 -5.68 14.53
N ASP A 54 -28.61 -4.78 14.82
CA ASP A 54 -28.90 -3.59 15.65
C ASP A 54 -29.85 -2.62 14.91
N ASP A 55 -29.75 -2.53 13.59
CA ASP A 55 -30.67 -1.76 12.73
C ASP A 55 -32.05 -2.44 12.54
N GLU A 56 -32.09 -3.78 12.51
CA GLU A 56 -33.35 -4.56 12.41
C GLU A 56 -34.14 -4.54 13.73
N VAL A 57 -33.45 -4.62 14.87
CA VAL A 57 -34.06 -4.59 16.22
C VAL A 57 -34.63 -3.20 16.57
N LYS A 58 -34.15 -2.13 15.92
CA LYS A 58 -34.56 -0.75 16.20
C LYS A 58 -35.68 -0.23 15.27
N LYS A 59 -36.17 -1.05 14.34
CA LYS A 59 -37.30 -0.69 13.47
C LYS A 59 -38.62 -0.88 14.23
N PRO A 60 -39.45 0.17 14.42
CA PRO A 60 -40.79 0.02 15.01
C PRO A 60 -41.75 -0.73 14.09
#